data_AF-F2UKU1-F1
#
_entry.id   AF-F2UKU1-F1
#
_cell.length_a   1.000
_cell.length_b   1.000
_cell.length_c   1.000
_cell.angle_alpha   90.00
_cell.angle_beta   90.00
_cell.angle_gamma   90.00
#
_symmetry.space_group_name_H-M   'P 1'
#
loop_
_entity.id
_entity.type
_entity.pdbx_description
1 polymer ?
#
loop_
_entity_poly.entity_id
_entity_poly.type
_entity_poly.pdbx_seq_one_letter_code
_entity_poly.pdbx_strand_id
1 'polypeptide(L)'
;MMSIDYQLTGILLAMLLTVRYFVERNKDRYPAAINFFKVFWFLGCSINEYLILFKQPFKPPFFGGEYSVDGYQHDDVVNSIYASGLAFHLHNTITSFFVPETRAMYIHHVVTLSLILGSAYHGATCMGSFVLFVHNVPDVFIALAKASTKFDSKIFTYASGILALVSWPIFRLYFLGHIAIFTYYNFHTTPAALRVYVGLLCALLALHLYWYALLVKIFLSFKASGEALDTSEHVSQQHLQSTMKDKTSKKKKKKTT
;
A
#
# COMPACT_ATOMS: atom_id res chain seq x y z
N MET A 1 -13.19 -23.92 -3.64
CA MET A 1 -12.33 -23.35 -2.57
C MET A 1 -10.97 -23.18 -3.18
N MET A 2 -10.56 -21.94 -3.45
CA MET A 2 -9.31 -21.66 -4.15
C MET A 2 -8.11 -22.12 -3.29
N SER A 3 -7.14 -22.78 -3.91
CA SER A 3 -5.83 -23.02 -3.32
C SER A 3 -4.95 -21.82 -3.62
N ILE A 4 -4.91 -20.84 -2.71
CA ILE A 4 -3.76 -19.92 -2.66
C ILE A 4 -2.51 -20.79 -2.78
N ASP A 5 -1.56 -20.39 -3.62
CA ASP A 5 -0.29 -21.10 -3.71
C ASP A 5 0.51 -20.86 -2.41
N TYR A 6 0.22 -21.68 -1.39
CA TYR A 6 0.83 -21.60 -0.07
C TYR A 6 2.31 -21.95 -0.12
N GLN A 7 2.73 -22.77 -1.08
CA GLN A 7 4.14 -23.12 -1.26
C GLN A 7 4.92 -21.89 -1.75
N LEU A 8 4.46 -21.23 -2.81
CA LEU A 8 5.04 -19.98 -3.30
C LEU A 8 4.96 -18.88 -2.23
N THR A 9 3.82 -18.75 -1.56
CA THR A 9 3.64 -17.78 -0.47
C THR A 9 4.67 -18.00 0.64
N GLY A 10 4.89 -19.24 1.06
CA GLY A 10 5.86 -19.60 2.09
C GLY A 10 7.30 -19.30 1.67
N ILE A 11 7.67 -19.62 0.42
CA ILE A 11 8.99 -19.30 -0.14
C ILE A 11 9.22 -17.79 -0.15
N LEU A 12 8.26 -17.01 -0.66
CA LEU A 12 8.35 -15.55 -0.73
C LEU A 12 8.40 -14.93 0.67
N LEU A 13 7.62 -15.43 1.63
CA LEU A 13 7.64 -14.97 3.01
C LEU A 13 9.00 -15.22 3.68
N ALA A 14 9.55 -16.43 3.51
CA ALA A 14 10.88 -16.77 4.03
C ALA A 14 11.96 -15.87 3.40
N MET A 15 11.88 -15.61 2.09
CA MET A 15 12.78 -14.69 1.39
C MET A 15 12.67 -13.27 1.98
N LEU A 16 11.46 -12.73 2.13
CA LEU A 16 11.21 -11.41 2.68
C LEU A 16 11.78 -11.25 4.09
N LEU A 17 11.53 -12.23 4.97
CA LEU A 17 12.05 -12.23 6.34
C LEU A 17 13.58 -12.32 6.38
N THR A 18 14.17 -13.17 5.53
CA THR A 18 15.63 -13.36 5.44
C THR A 18 16.32 -12.09 4.96
N VAL A 19 15.81 -11.49 3.88
CA VAL A 19 16.35 -10.22 3.34
C VAL A 19 16.23 -9.12 4.39
N ARG A 20 15.07 -9.01 5.05
CA ARG A 20 14.89 -8.01 6.11
C ARG A 20 15.86 -8.21 7.26
N TYR A 21 16.04 -9.43 7.75
CA TYR A 21 17.00 -9.74 8.80
C TYR A 21 18.42 -9.32 8.40
N PHE A 22 18.85 -9.67 7.18
CA PHE A 22 20.16 -9.30 6.68
C PHE A 22 20.34 -7.78 6.56
N VAL A 23 19.35 -7.07 6.02
CA VAL A 23 19.39 -5.62 5.85
C VAL A 23 19.39 -4.90 7.20
N GLU A 24 18.56 -5.33 8.16
CA GLU A 24 18.50 -4.72 9.50
C GLU A 24 19.83 -4.90 10.24
N ARG A 25 20.48 -6.06 10.11
CA ARG A 25 21.80 -6.32 10.67
C ARG A 25 22.89 -5.40 10.10
N ASN A 26 22.71 -4.92 8.88
CA ASN A 26 23.67 -4.06 8.17
C ASN A 26 23.16 -2.62 7.98
N LYS A 27 22.15 -2.19 8.73
CA LYS A 27 21.49 -0.89 8.51
C LYS A 27 22.41 0.31 8.63
N ASP A 28 23.41 0.25 9.50
CA ASP A 28 24.38 1.34 9.70
C ASP A 28 25.32 1.47 8.49
N ARG A 29 25.58 0.35 7.81
CA ARG A 29 26.40 0.32 6.60
C ARG A 29 25.60 0.66 5.34
N TYR A 30 24.33 0.26 5.30
CA TYR A 30 23.46 0.41 4.12
C TYR A 30 22.07 0.96 4.51
N PRO A 31 21.96 2.23 4.94
CA PRO A 31 20.70 2.79 5.46
C PRO A 31 19.58 2.87 4.43
N ALA A 32 19.91 2.87 3.13
CA ALA A 32 18.94 2.88 2.03
C ALA A 32 18.49 1.48 1.58
N ALA A 33 19.19 0.41 1.98
CA ALA A 33 19.00 -0.92 1.40
C ALA A 33 17.58 -1.46 1.56
N ILE A 34 16.94 -1.22 2.72
CA ILE A 34 15.57 -1.68 2.96
C ILE A 34 14.56 -1.01 2.03
N ASN A 35 14.79 0.26 1.69
CA ASN A 35 13.90 1.01 0.81
C ASN A 35 14.13 0.64 -0.65
N PHE A 36 15.39 0.42 -1.07
CA PHE A 36 15.67 -0.11 -2.41
C PHE A 36 15.09 -1.51 -2.62
N PHE A 37 15.20 -2.39 -1.61
CA PHE A 37 14.54 -3.69 -1.67
C PHE A 37 13.03 -3.55 -1.89
N LYS A 38 12.38 -2.65 -1.16
CA LYS A 38 10.95 -2.34 -1.37
C LYS A 38 10.67 -1.81 -2.78
N VAL A 39 11.52 -0.93 -3.33
CA VAL A 39 11.39 -0.46 -4.72
C VAL A 39 11.39 -1.64 -5.69
N PHE A 40 12.38 -2.54 -5.60
CA PHE A 40 12.45 -3.70 -6.48
C PHE A 40 11.27 -4.65 -6.30
N TRP A 41 10.84 -4.88 -5.06
CA TRP A 41 9.68 -5.71 -4.76
C TRP A 41 8.39 -5.16 -5.39
N PHE A 42 8.06 -3.89 -5.10
CA PHE A 42 6.83 -3.27 -5.60
C PHE A 42 6.85 -3.09 -7.11
N LEU A 43 8.01 -2.78 -7.70
CA LEU A 43 8.15 -2.68 -9.14
C LEU A 43 7.95 -4.05 -9.80
N GLY A 44 8.58 -5.10 -9.26
CA GLY A 44 8.40 -6.48 -9.74
C GLY A 44 6.95 -6.95 -9.65
N CYS A 45 6.28 -6.70 -8.51
CA CYS A 45 4.86 -7.01 -8.33
C CYS A 45 4.00 -6.23 -9.33
N SER A 46 4.20 -4.91 -9.45
CA SER A 46 3.44 -4.06 -10.36
C SER A 46 3.57 -4.50 -11.82
N ILE A 47 4.78 -4.90 -12.26
CA ILE A 47 5.03 -5.41 -13.61
C ILE A 47 4.31 -6.76 -13.81
N ASN A 48 4.47 -7.70 -12.87
CA ASN A 48 3.82 -9.01 -12.93
C ASN A 48 2.30 -8.87 -13.00
N GLU A 49 1.73 -8.04 -12.11
CA GLU A 49 0.30 -7.74 -12.06
C GLU A 49 -0.20 -7.10 -13.35
N TYR A 50 0.53 -6.12 -13.90
CA TYR A 50 0.17 -5.51 -15.18
C TYR A 50 0.15 -6.54 -16.31
N LEU A 51 1.20 -7.36 -16.44
CA LEU A 51 1.32 -8.37 -17.50
C LEU A 51 0.24 -9.45 -17.44
N ILE A 52 -0.21 -9.80 -16.24
CA ILE A 52 -1.26 -10.80 -16.01
C ILE A 52 -2.64 -10.17 -16.19
N LEU A 53 -2.97 -9.13 -15.40
CA LEU A 53 -4.33 -8.60 -15.28
C LEU A 53 -4.82 -7.88 -16.54
N PHE A 54 -3.94 -7.20 -17.27
CA PHE A 54 -4.37 -6.39 -18.41
C PHE A 54 -4.71 -7.22 -19.66
N LYS A 55 -4.44 -8.54 -19.61
CA LYS A 55 -4.80 -9.51 -20.65
C LYS A 55 -6.08 -10.28 -20.33
N GLN A 56 -6.67 -10.06 -19.15
CA GLN A 56 -7.79 -10.86 -18.67
C GLN A 56 -9.15 -10.37 -19.18
N PRO A 57 -10.09 -11.28 -19.45
CA PRO A 57 -11.45 -10.92 -19.86
C PRO A 57 -12.24 -10.24 -18.73
N PHE A 58 -11.87 -10.48 -17.47
CA PHE A 58 -12.48 -9.84 -16.29
C PHE A 58 -11.89 -8.45 -15.97
N LYS A 59 -11.11 -7.85 -16.87
CA LYS A 59 -10.56 -6.50 -16.72
C LYS A 59 -11.69 -5.46 -16.64
N PRO A 60 -11.80 -4.66 -15.56
CA PRO A 60 -12.87 -3.68 -15.42
C PRO A 60 -12.82 -2.54 -16.47
N PRO A 61 -13.97 -1.89 -16.76
CA PRO A 61 -14.05 -0.84 -17.78
C PRO A 61 -13.20 0.40 -17.50
N PHE A 62 -13.02 0.76 -16.24
CA PHE A 62 -12.16 1.88 -15.85
C PHE A 62 -10.66 1.58 -16.01
N PHE A 63 -10.28 0.33 -16.30
CA PHE A 63 -8.95 -0.06 -16.80
C PHE A 63 -8.96 -0.31 -18.33
N GLY A 64 -10.00 0.17 -19.03
CA GLY A 64 -10.19 0.00 -20.47
C GLY A 64 -10.53 -1.42 -20.90
N GLY A 65 -11.15 -2.23 -20.03
CA GLY A 65 -11.64 -3.57 -20.37
C GLY A 65 -13.13 -3.61 -20.67
N GLU A 66 -13.62 -4.74 -21.15
CA GLU A 66 -15.07 -4.93 -21.40
C GLU A 66 -15.79 -5.59 -20.22
N TYR A 67 -15.02 -6.16 -19.27
CA TYR A 67 -15.50 -6.97 -18.16
C TYR A 67 -16.48 -8.08 -18.56
N SER A 68 -15.99 -9.31 -18.61
CA SER A 68 -16.81 -10.51 -18.75
C SER A 68 -16.73 -11.35 -17.49
N VAL A 69 -17.90 -11.60 -16.87
CA VAL A 69 -18.06 -12.52 -15.73
C VAL A 69 -17.71 -13.94 -16.16
N ASP A 70 -18.16 -14.35 -17.35
CA ASP A 70 -17.93 -15.69 -17.91
C ASP A 70 -16.46 -15.96 -18.24
N GLY A 71 -15.67 -14.90 -18.42
CA GLY A 71 -14.24 -15.00 -18.67
C GLY A 71 -13.40 -15.32 -17.43
N TYR A 72 -13.98 -15.23 -16.24
CA TYR A 72 -13.30 -15.59 -15.00
C TYR A 72 -13.60 -17.04 -14.63
N GLN A 73 -12.86 -17.97 -15.24
CA GLN A 73 -13.06 -19.41 -15.02
C GLN A 73 -11.91 -20.09 -14.25
N HIS A 74 -10.73 -19.47 -14.20
CA HIS A 74 -9.55 -20.05 -13.56
C HIS A 74 -8.85 -19.07 -12.62
N ASP A 75 -8.94 -19.37 -11.33
CA ASP A 75 -8.25 -18.64 -10.25
C ASP A 75 -6.72 -18.75 -10.35
N ASP A 76 -6.20 -19.77 -11.05
CA ASP A 76 -4.76 -20.05 -11.11
C ASP A 76 -3.94 -18.90 -11.72
N VAL A 77 -4.57 -18.13 -12.60
CA VAL A 77 -3.97 -16.98 -13.28
C VAL A 77 -3.52 -15.92 -12.27
N VAL A 78 -4.21 -15.79 -11.13
CA VAL A 78 -3.90 -14.78 -10.12
C VAL A 78 -3.11 -15.34 -8.92
N ASN A 79 -2.70 -16.61 -8.95
CA ASN A 79 -1.97 -17.26 -7.85
C ASN A 79 -0.67 -16.53 -7.50
N SER A 80 0.12 -16.12 -8.49
CA SER A 80 1.38 -15.39 -8.24
C SER A 80 1.15 -14.02 -7.60
N ILE A 81 0.05 -13.35 -7.98
CA ILE A 81 -0.37 -12.05 -7.42
C ILE A 81 -0.79 -12.24 -5.97
N TYR A 82 -1.63 -13.24 -5.69
CA TYR A 82 -2.07 -13.52 -4.31
C TYR A 82 -0.95 -14.03 -3.42
N ALA A 83 -0.07 -14.89 -3.92
CA ALA A 83 1.05 -15.40 -3.16
C ALA A 83 2.03 -14.28 -2.76
N SER A 84 2.38 -13.40 -3.71
CA SER A 84 3.24 -12.25 -3.43
C SER A 84 2.56 -11.23 -2.52
N GLY A 85 1.30 -10.89 -2.79
CA GLY A 85 0.50 -10.00 -1.95
C GLY A 85 0.38 -10.50 -0.51
N LEU A 86 -0.03 -11.76 -0.32
CA LEU A 86 -0.17 -12.36 1.01
C LEU A 86 1.18 -12.45 1.73
N ALA A 87 2.25 -12.89 1.05
CA ALA A 87 3.59 -12.98 1.64
C ALA A 87 4.07 -11.62 2.15
N PHE A 88 3.88 -10.55 1.37
CA PHE A 88 4.30 -9.20 1.79
C PHE A 88 3.51 -8.68 3.00
N HIS A 89 2.19 -8.88 3.03
CA HIS A 89 1.35 -8.44 4.13
C HIS A 89 1.57 -9.27 5.41
N LEU A 90 1.81 -10.58 5.28
CA LEU A 90 2.22 -11.42 6.40
C LEU A 90 3.59 -11.00 6.94
N HIS A 91 4.57 -10.76 6.05
CA HIS A 91 5.88 -10.25 6.44
C HIS A 91 5.76 -8.96 7.25
N ASN A 92 5.00 -7.97 6.77
CA ASN A 92 4.83 -6.71 7.50
C ASN A 92 4.14 -6.93 8.85
N THR A 93 3.08 -7.73 8.87
CA THR A 93 2.35 -8.07 10.10
C THR A 93 3.26 -8.74 11.13
N ILE A 94 4.03 -9.75 10.74
CA ILE A 94 5.01 -10.42 11.61
C ILE A 94 5.99 -9.40 12.17
N THR A 95 6.49 -8.51 11.32
CA THR A 95 7.50 -7.53 11.74
C THR A 95 6.94 -6.44 12.65
N SER A 96 5.65 -6.12 12.54
CA SER A 96 4.95 -5.14 13.39
C SER A 96 4.85 -5.58 14.86
N PHE A 97 5.04 -6.87 15.16
CA PHE A 97 5.16 -7.37 16.53
C PHE A 97 6.51 -7.01 17.17
N PHE A 98 7.54 -6.78 16.35
CA PHE A 98 8.90 -6.49 16.83
C PHE A 98 9.28 -5.02 16.66
N VAL A 99 8.64 -4.32 15.73
CA VAL A 99 8.85 -2.89 15.48
C VAL A 99 7.55 -2.17 15.79
N PRO A 100 7.53 -1.23 16.75
CA PRO A 100 6.33 -0.46 17.04
C PRO A 100 5.78 0.18 15.78
N GLU A 101 4.47 0.20 15.63
CA GLU A 101 3.78 0.86 14.52
C GLU A 101 2.68 1.79 15.03
N THR A 102 2.16 2.60 14.11
CA THR A 102 1.12 3.57 14.42
C THR A 102 -0.23 2.84 14.42
N ARG A 103 -1.20 3.29 15.23
CA ARG A 103 -2.52 2.64 15.29
C ARG A 103 -3.19 2.52 13.91
N ALA A 104 -2.99 3.52 13.05
CA ALA A 104 -3.49 3.50 11.68
C ALA A 104 -2.89 2.35 10.85
N MET A 105 -1.60 2.06 11.02
CA MET A 105 -0.92 0.96 10.33
C MET A 105 -1.36 -0.42 10.85
N TYR A 106 -1.59 -0.57 12.17
CA TYR A 106 -2.16 -1.81 12.71
C TYR A 106 -3.57 -2.09 12.17
N ILE A 107 -4.45 -1.07 12.17
CA ILE A 107 -5.80 -1.20 11.60
C ILE A 107 -5.71 -1.58 10.12
N HIS A 108 -4.77 -0.97 9.40
CA HIS A 108 -4.51 -1.31 8.01
C HIS A 108 -4.12 -2.77 7.80
N HIS A 109 -3.18 -3.31 8.58
CA HIS A 109 -2.78 -4.71 8.47
C HIS A 109 -3.97 -5.65 8.65
N VAL A 110 -4.82 -5.40 9.65
CA VAL A 110 -6.05 -6.17 9.87
C VAL A 110 -6.99 -6.07 8.66
N VAL A 111 -7.22 -4.86 8.14
CA VAL A 111 -8.09 -4.64 6.97
C VAL A 111 -7.53 -5.32 5.72
N THR A 112 -6.23 -5.16 5.42
CA THR A 112 -5.62 -5.73 4.22
C THR A 112 -5.55 -7.26 4.24
N LEU A 113 -5.22 -7.87 5.39
CA LEU A 113 -5.23 -9.33 5.52
C LEU A 113 -6.66 -9.87 5.41
N SER A 114 -7.63 -9.19 6.02
CA SER A 114 -9.04 -9.56 5.89
C SER A 114 -9.54 -9.45 4.44
N LEU A 115 -9.08 -8.44 3.69
CA LEU A 115 -9.40 -8.29 2.27
C LEU A 115 -8.79 -9.41 1.44
N ILE A 116 -7.49 -9.70 1.59
CA ILE A 116 -6.79 -10.74 0.82
C ILE A 116 -7.37 -12.13 1.11
N LEU A 117 -7.53 -12.48 2.39
CA LEU A 117 -8.05 -13.80 2.77
C LEU A 117 -9.56 -13.91 2.48
N GLY A 118 -10.31 -12.83 2.70
CA GLY A 118 -11.74 -12.78 2.45
C GLY A 118 -12.09 -12.84 0.97
N SER A 119 -11.38 -12.10 0.10
CA SER A 119 -11.55 -12.19 -1.35
C SER A 119 -11.20 -13.59 -1.86
N ALA A 120 -10.14 -14.19 -1.31
CA ALA A 120 -9.75 -15.55 -1.62
C ALA A 120 -10.83 -16.58 -1.23
N TYR A 121 -11.38 -16.44 -0.03
CA TYR A 121 -12.41 -17.34 0.48
C TYR A 121 -13.73 -17.25 -0.30
N HIS A 122 -14.13 -16.04 -0.69
CA HIS A 122 -15.39 -15.78 -1.40
C HIS A 122 -15.29 -15.86 -2.93
N GLY A 123 -14.11 -16.14 -3.51
CA GLY A 123 -13.93 -16.22 -4.97
C GLY A 123 -13.89 -14.84 -5.66
N ALA A 124 -13.54 -13.78 -4.92
CA ALA A 124 -13.40 -12.43 -5.43
C ALA A 124 -11.97 -12.11 -5.88
N THR A 125 -11.18 -13.11 -6.28
CA THR A 125 -9.73 -12.89 -6.45
C THR A 125 -9.41 -12.02 -7.64
N CYS A 126 -10.21 -12.06 -8.70
CA CYS A 126 -10.28 -11.01 -9.72
C CYS A 126 -10.11 -9.59 -9.17
N MET A 127 -11.05 -9.18 -8.33
CA MET A 127 -11.12 -7.82 -7.83
C MET A 127 -10.02 -7.56 -6.82
N GLY A 128 -9.74 -8.52 -5.94
CA GLY A 128 -8.64 -8.37 -4.98
C GLY A 128 -7.25 -8.29 -5.64
N SER A 129 -7.03 -8.89 -6.81
CA SER A 129 -5.80 -8.69 -7.59
C SER A 129 -5.67 -7.27 -8.13
N PHE A 130 -6.77 -6.67 -8.60
CA PHE A 130 -6.76 -5.26 -8.96
C PHE A 130 -6.54 -4.36 -7.74
N VAL A 131 -7.04 -4.74 -6.56
CA VAL A 131 -6.72 -4.04 -5.30
C VAL A 131 -5.21 -4.11 -5.05
N LEU A 132 -4.58 -5.28 -5.11
CA LEU A 132 -3.11 -5.41 -4.92
C LEU A 132 -2.33 -4.53 -5.92
N PHE A 133 -2.70 -4.57 -7.21
CA PHE A 133 -2.09 -3.75 -8.25
C PHE A 133 -2.13 -2.25 -7.95
N VAL A 134 -3.29 -1.71 -7.59
CA VAL A 134 -3.40 -0.28 -7.31
C VAL A 134 -2.67 0.15 -6.03
N HIS A 135 -2.33 -0.79 -5.14
CA HIS A 135 -1.52 -0.49 -3.96
C HIS A 135 -0.02 -0.50 -4.27
N ASN A 136 0.44 -1.45 -5.09
CA ASN A 136 1.87 -1.64 -5.37
C ASN A 136 2.47 -0.50 -6.20
N VAL A 137 1.75 0.01 -7.22
CA VAL A 137 2.27 1.05 -8.11
C VAL A 137 2.73 2.32 -7.36
N PRO A 138 1.90 2.97 -6.52
CA PRO A 138 2.33 4.16 -5.77
C PRO A 138 3.42 3.86 -4.74
N ASP A 139 3.48 2.63 -4.22
CA ASP A 139 4.49 2.24 -3.22
C ASP A 139 5.90 2.19 -3.79
N VAL A 140 6.07 1.98 -5.11
CA VAL A 140 7.35 2.14 -5.79
C VAL A 140 7.92 3.55 -5.54
N PHE A 141 7.09 4.58 -5.73
CA PHE A 141 7.52 5.97 -5.61
C PHE A 141 7.72 6.38 -4.15
N ILE A 142 6.90 5.88 -3.23
CA ILE A 142 7.07 6.10 -1.79
C ILE A 142 8.37 5.45 -1.29
N ALA A 143 8.64 4.21 -1.69
CA ALA A 143 9.87 3.52 -1.34
C ALA A 143 11.09 4.23 -1.95
N LEU A 144 10.97 4.73 -3.18
CA LEU A 144 12.04 5.48 -3.84
C LEU A 144 12.32 6.81 -3.13
N ALA A 145 11.29 7.55 -2.73
CA ALA A 145 11.43 8.77 -1.95
C ALA A 145 12.09 8.51 -0.59
N LYS A 146 11.71 7.44 0.10
CA LYS A 146 12.37 7.04 1.35
C LYS A 146 13.83 6.63 1.11
N ALA A 147 14.14 5.93 0.03
CA ALA A 147 15.50 5.56 -0.32
C ALA A 147 16.37 6.80 -0.58
N SER A 148 15.87 7.76 -1.37
CA SER A 148 16.61 8.97 -1.75
C SER A 148 16.96 9.89 -0.59
N THR A 149 16.14 9.90 0.47
CA THR A 149 16.45 10.64 1.70
C THR A 149 17.65 10.08 2.46
N LYS A 150 18.04 8.81 2.24
CA LYS A 150 19.12 8.15 2.97
C LYS A 150 20.51 8.32 2.34
N PHE A 151 20.59 8.82 1.11
CA PHE A 151 21.86 9.19 0.45
C PHE A 151 21.91 10.68 0.06
N ASP A 152 21.09 11.50 0.72
CA ASP A 152 21.05 12.97 0.64
C ASP A 152 20.89 13.57 -0.78
N SER A 153 20.16 12.87 -1.66
CA SER A 153 19.86 13.43 -2.97
C SER A 153 18.52 14.17 -2.99
N LYS A 154 18.58 15.50 -2.94
CA LYS A 154 17.40 16.37 -2.98
C LYS A 154 16.63 16.26 -4.29
N ILE A 155 17.32 16.14 -5.43
CA ILE A 155 16.70 16.02 -6.76
C ILE A 155 15.89 14.73 -6.84
N PHE A 156 16.49 13.60 -6.47
CA PHE A 156 15.79 12.31 -6.49
C PHE A 156 14.63 12.26 -5.49
N THR A 157 14.80 12.87 -4.30
CA THR A 157 13.74 12.97 -3.28
C THR A 157 12.57 13.82 -3.77
N TYR A 158 12.85 14.95 -4.40
CA TYR A 158 11.81 15.82 -4.96
C TYR A 158 11.06 15.14 -6.10
N ALA A 159 11.78 14.54 -7.06
CA ALA A 159 11.20 13.86 -8.21
C ALA A 159 10.33 12.67 -7.79
N SER A 160 10.84 11.78 -6.94
CA SER A 160 10.07 10.65 -6.41
C SER A 160 8.89 11.08 -5.53
N GLY A 161 9.04 12.15 -4.75
CA GLY A 161 7.96 12.75 -3.98
C GLY A 161 6.81 13.28 -4.85
N ILE A 162 7.11 13.93 -5.99
CA ILE A 162 6.09 14.34 -6.97
C ILE A 162 5.40 13.12 -7.57
N LEU A 163 6.17 12.12 -8.00
CA LEU A 163 5.60 10.89 -8.57
C LEU A 163 4.68 10.19 -7.56
N ALA A 164 5.05 10.15 -6.28
CA ALA A 164 4.20 9.62 -5.22
C ALA A 164 2.93 10.47 -5.03
N LEU A 165 3.04 11.80 -5.02
CA LEU A 165 1.90 12.71 -4.86
C LEU A 165 0.88 12.62 -5.99
N VAL A 166 1.35 12.37 -7.21
CA VAL A 166 0.49 12.24 -8.40
C VAL A 166 -0.11 10.84 -8.49
N SER A 167 0.70 9.79 -8.30
CA SER A 167 0.24 8.41 -8.41
C SER A 167 -0.73 8.02 -7.29
N TRP A 168 -0.51 8.47 -6.05
CA TRP A 168 -1.34 8.09 -4.90
C TRP A 168 -2.84 8.35 -5.09
N PRO A 169 -3.32 9.57 -5.43
CA PRO A 169 -4.74 9.81 -5.59
C PRO A 169 -5.33 9.06 -6.80
N ILE A 170 -4.57 8.87 -7.87
CA ILE A 170 -5.02 8.13 -9.06
C ILE A 170 -5.26 6.66 -8.69
N PHE A 171 -4.29 6.01 -8.06
CA PHE A 171 -4.37 4.58 -7.78
C PHE A 171 -5.19 4.27 -6.53
N ARG A 172 -4.93 4.96 -5.42
CA ARG A 172 -5.51 4.60 -4.11
C ARG A 172 -6.81 5.31 -3.77
N LEU A 173 -7.18 6.37 -4.50
CA LEU A 173 -8.47 7.04 -4.31
C LEU A 173 -9.40 6.79 -5.50
N TYR A 174 -8.96 7.14 -6.71
CA TYR A 174 -9.79 6.99 -7.90
C TYR A 174 -10.01 5.51 -8.27
N PHE A 175 -8.95 4.75 -8.57
CA PHE A 175 -9.14 3.35 -8.97
C PHE A 175 -9.69 2.48 -7.83
N LEU A 176 -9.18 2.63 -6.61
CA LEU A 176 -9.72 1.87 -5.46
C LEU A 176 -11.22 2.16 -5.21
N GLY A 177 -11.64 3.43 -5.31
CA GLY A 177 -13.04 3.82 -5.19
C GLY A 177 -13.91 3.18 -6.28
N HIS A 178 -13.43 3.17 -7.53
CA HIS A 178 -14.11 2.51 -8.63
C HIS A 178 -14.17 0.99 -8.44
N ILE A 179 -13.11 0.34 -7.94
CA ILE A 179 -13.12 -1.09 -7.60
C ILE A 179 -14.18 -1.39 -6.54
N ALA A 180 -14.32 -0.56 -5.51
CA ALA A 180 -15.31 -0.76 -4.46
C ALA A 180 -16.74 -0.67 -5.00
N ILE A 181 -17.05 0.37 -5.80
CA ILE A 181 -18.35 0.55 -6.45
C ILE A 181 -18.62 -0.60 -7.42
N PHE A 182 -17.64 -0.93 -8.25
CA PHE A 182 -17.77 -1.98 -9.25
C PHE A 182 -18.01 -3.35 -8.63
N THR A 183 -17.29 -3.68 -7.56
CA THR A 183 -17.50 -4.92 -6.81
C THR A 183 -18.90 -5.00 -6.24
N TYR A 184 -19.42 -3.90 -5.69
CA TYR A 184 -20.78 -3.87 -5.13
C TYR A 184 -21.86 -4.24 -6.15
N TYR A 185 -21.72 -3.79 -7.40
CA TYR A 185 -22.73 -4.03 -8.45
C TYR A 185 -22.52 -5.34 -9.23
N ASN A 186 -21.27 -5.79 -9.41
CA ASN A 186 -20.96 -6.87 -10.35
C ASN A 186 -20.51 -8.17 -9.68
N PHE A 187 -20.16 -8.15 -8.38
CA PHE A 187 -19.70 -9.36 -7.70
C PHE A 187 -20.85 -10.08 -7.00
N HIS A 188 -21.13 -11.30 -7.44
CA HIS A 188 -22.21 -12.13 -6.90
C HIS A 188 -21.69 -13.04 -5.78
N THR A 189 -22.05 -12.71 -4.54
CA THR A 189 -21.83 -13.55 -3.36
C THR A 189 -22.99 -13.35 -2.37
N THR A 190 -22.91 -13.93 -1.17
CA THR A 190 -23.92 -13.69 -0.14
C THR A 190 -24.00 -12.20 0.20
N PRO A 191 -25.19 -11.62 0.46
CA PRO A 191 -25.31 -10.20 0.78
C PRO A 191 -24.48 -9.78 2.01
N ALA A 192 -24.31 -10.68 2.99
CA ALA A 192 -23.47 -10.42 4.16
C ALA A 192 -21.99 -10.32 3.78
N ALA A 193 -21.46 -11.29 3.01
CA ALA A 193 -20.07 -11.27 2.56
C ALA A 193 -19.76 -10.04 1.70
N LEU A 194 -20.67 -9.68 0.79
CA LEU A 194 -20.52 -8.50 -0.06
C LEU A 194 -20.43 -7.21 0.77
N ARG A 195 -21.32 -7.04 1.76
CA ARG A 195 -21.30 -5.87 2.65
C ARG A 195 -20.02 -5.78 3.46
N VAL A 196 -19.52 -6.91 3.98
CA VAL A 196 -18.26 -6.94 4.73
C VAL A 196 -17.09 -6.58 3.81
N TYR A 197 -17.01 -7.18 2.62
CA TYR A 197 -15.91 -6.94 1.70
C TYR A 197 -15.87 -5.48 1.20
N VAL A 198 -17.01 -4.93 0.76
CA VAL A 198 -17.11 -3.52 0.36
C VAL A 198 -16.86 -2.59 1.55
N GLY A 199 -17.35 -2.93 2.74
CA GLY A 199 -17.06 -2.19 3.96
C GLY A 199 -15.56 -2.11 4.28
N LEU A 200 -14.83 -3.21 4.11
CA LEU A 200 -13.37 -3.24 4.26
C LEU A 200 -12.67 -2.39 3.19
N LEU A 201 -13.13 -2.41 1.93
CA LEU A 201 -12.60 -1.52 0.88
C LEU A 201 -12.84 -0.04 1.20
N CYS A 202 -14.01 0.32 1.76
CA CYS A 202 -14.30 1.68 2.21
C CYS A 202 -13.42 2.09 3.41
N ALA A 203 -13.21 1.20 4.38
CA ALA A 203 -12.29 1.44 5.48
C ALA A 203 -10.86 1.66 4.98
N LEU A 204 -10.43 0.87 4.00
CA LEU A 204 -9.15 1.03 3.34
C LEU A 204 -9.06 2.39 2.61
N LEU A 205 -10.10 2.80 1.89
CA LEU A 205 -10.15 4.11 1.22
C LEU A 205 -10.04 5.28 2.22
N ALA A 206 -10.69 5.18 3.38
CA ALA A 206 -10.60 6.20 4.44
C ALA A 206 -9.18 6.32 5.00
N LEU A 207 -8.49 5.20 5.21
CA LEU A 207 -7.07 5.21 5.59
C LEU A 207 -6.20 5.86 4.51
N HIS A 208 -6.49 5.61 3.22
CA HIS A 208 -5.77 6.23 2.11
C HIS A 208 -5.96 7.74 2.01
N LEU A 209 -7.13 8.26 2.34
CA LEU A 209 -7.36 9.70 2.48
C LEU A 209 -6.52 10.29 3.61
N TYR A 210 -6.47 9.61 4.76
CA TYR A 210 -5.63 10.02 5.90
C TYR A 210 -4.15 10.11 5.52
N TRP A 211 -3.60 9.07 4.87
CA TRP A 211 -2.20 9.07 4.46
C TRP A 211 -1.90 10.00 3.29
N TYR A 212 -2.85 10.24 2.38
CA TYR A 212 -2.65 11.24 1.35
C TYR A 212 -2.48 12.64 1.94
N ALA A 213 -3.30 12.99 2.95
CA ALA A 213 -3.14 14.24 3.68
C ALA A 213 -1.78 14.32 4.41
N LEU A 214 -1.26 13.20 4.91
CA LEU A 214 0.08 13.11 5.49
C LEU A 214 1.17 13.34 4.44
N LEU A 215 1.05 12.68 3.28
CA LEU A 215 2.00 12.79 2.17
C LEU A 215 2.12 14.24 1.67
N VAL A 216 0.99 14.92 1.48
CA VAL A 216 0.96 16.35 1.09
C VAL A 216 1.68 17.21 2.14
N LYS A 217 1.41 17.00 3.43
CA LYS A 217 2.06 17.76 4.51
C LYS A 217 3.57 17.56 4.52
N ILE A 218 4.05 16.31 4.40
CA ILE A 218 5.48 16.00 4.36
C ILE A 218 6.15 16.68 3.16
N PHE A 219 5.54 16.60 1.97
CA PHE A 219 6.10 17.20 0.76
C PHE A 219 6.15 18.73 0.84
N LEU A 220 5.09 19.38 1.35
CA LEU A 220 5.08 20.83 1.54
C LEU A 220 6.14 21.28 2.56
N SER A 221 6.36 20.49 3.62
CA SER A 221 7.43 20.74 4.59
C SER A 221 8.80 20.63 3.93
N PHE A 222 9.05 19.57 3.15
CA PHE A 222 10.30 19.37 2.42
C PHE A 222 10.61 20.53 1.46
N LYS A 223 9.59 21.04 0.75
CA LYS A 223 9.74 22.20 -0.14
C LYS A 223 10.12 23.48 0.62
N ALA A 224 9.65 23.63 1.86
CA ALA A 224 9.90 24.82 2.68
C ALA A 224 11.25 24.77 3.42
N SER A 225 11.64 23.61 3.97
CA SER A 225 12.89 23.46 4.73
C SER A 225 14.09 23.12 3.85
N GLY A 226 13.88 22.48 2.70
CA GLY A 226 14.96 21.89 1.90
C GLY A 226 15.64 20.68 2.59
N GLU A 227 15.07 20.22 3.70
CA GLU A 227 15.52 19.06 4.48
C GLU A 227 14.44 18.00 4.47
N ALA A 228 14.85 16.75 4.17
CA ALA A 228 13.99 15.60 4.33
C ALA A 228 13.68 15.40 5.81
N LEU A 229 12.44 15.69 6.23
CA LEU A 229 11.93 15.21 7.51
C LEU A 229 12.22 13.70 7.57
N ASP A 230 12.82 13.22 8.67
CA ASP A 230 13.14 11.80 8.81
C ASP A 230 11.86 10.98 8.62
N THR A 231 11.78 10.32 7.47
CA THR A 231 10.54 9.81 6.86
C THR A 231 10.04 8.52 7.51
N SER A 232 10.56 8.17 8.69
CA SER A 232 9.93 7.14 9.50
C SER A 232 8.54 7.66 9.88
N GLU A 233 7.50 6.85 9.65
CA GLU A 233 6.13 7.28 9.95
C GLU A 233 5.99 7.73 11.41
N HIS A 234 6.75 7.13 12.32
CA HIS A 234 6.87 7.55 13.70
C HIS A 234 7.43 8.95 13.87
N VAL A 235 8.57 9.29 13.25
CA VAL A 235 9.16 10.62 13.39
C VAL A 235 8.35 11.67 12.65
N SER A 236 7.81 11.34 11.47
CA SER A 236 6.88 12.22 10.75
C SER A 236 5.62 12.50 11.58
N GLN A 237 5.04 11.48 12.24
CA GLN A 237 3.89 11.65 13.12
C GLN A 237 4.23 12.37 14.43
N GLN A 238 5.37 12.11 15.06
CA GLN A 238 5.84 12.82 16.25
C GLN A 238 6.12 14.29 15.94
N HIS A 239 6.76 14.59 14.80
CA HIS A 239 7.00 15.95 14.34
C HIS A 239 5.69 16.68 14.01
N LEU A 240 4.69 15.98 13.46
CA LEU A 240 3.36 16.54 13.21
C LEU A 240 2.59 16.82 14.51
N GLN A 241 2.65 15.90 15.47
CA GLN A 241 2.04 16.12 16.78
C GLN A 241 2.70 17.31 17.49
N SER A 242 4.02 17.47 17.40
CA SER A 242 4.72 18.60 18.01
C SER A 242 4.39 19.94 17.31
N THR A 243 4.38 20.00 15.97
CA THR A 243 3.97 21.22 15.24
C THR A 243 2.50 21.58 15.45
N MET A 244 1.60 20.61 15.55
CA MET A 244 0.18 20.87 15.87
C MET A 244 0.01 21.40 17.30
N LYS A 245 0.76 20.86 18.27
CA LYS A 245 0.77 21.37 19.65
C LYS A 245 1.28 22.79 19.72
N ASP A 246 2.34 23.11 18.97
CA ASP A 246 2.94 24.44 18.94
C ASP A 246 2.03 25.50 18.27
N LYS A 247 1.37 25.15 17.15
CA LYS A 247 0.34 26.02 16.53
C LYS A 247 -0.86 26.24 17.46
N THR A 248 -1.29 25.23 18.20
CA THR A 248 -2.41 25.34 19.15
C THR A 248 -2.03 26.21 20.35
N SER A 249 -0.80 26.07 20.86
CA SER A 249 -0.24 26.92 21.92
C SER A 249 -0.16 28.40 21.50
N LYS A 250 0.38 28.69 20.30
CA LYS A 250 0.44 30.05 19.75
C LYS A 250 -0.95 30.66 19.53
N LYS A 251 -1.92 29.86 19.06
CA LYS A 251 -3.32 30.30 18.87
C LYS A 251 -4.03 30.57 20.20
N LYS A 252 -3.69 29.84 21.27
CA LYS A 252 -4.19 30.08 22.63
C LYS A 252 -3.62 31.37 23.21
N LYS A 253 -2.30 31.58 23.05
CA LYS A 253 -1.60 32.81 23.51
C LYS A 253 -2.18 34.08 22.88
N LYS A 254 -2.50 34.01 21.58
CA LYS A 254 -3.10 35.12 20.81
C LYS A 254 -4.58 35.42 21.13
N LYS A 255 -5.25 34.58 21.93
CA LYS A 255 -6.63 34.81 22.41
C LYS A 255 -6.70 35.34 23.84
N THR A 256 -5.57 35.34 24.56
CA THR A 256 -5.45 35.82 25.96
C THR A 256 -4.75 37.18 26.08
N THR A 257 -4.42 37.79 24.94
CA THR A 257 -3.99 39.19 24.75
C THR A 257 -5.02 39.88 23.89
#